data_AF-A0A1A6BN83-F1
#
_entry.id   AF-A0A1A6BN83-F1
#
_cell.length_a   1.000
_cell.length_b   1.000
_cell.length_c   1.000
_cell.angle_alpha   90.00
_cell.angle_beta   90.00
_cell.angle_gamma   90.00
#
_symmetry.space_group_name_H-M   'P 1'
#
loop_
_entity.id
_entity.type
_entity.pdbx_description
1 polymer ?
#
loop_
_entity_poly.entity_id
_entity_poly.type
_entity_poly.pdbx_seq_one_letter_code
_entity_poly.pdbx_strand_id
1 'polypeptide(L)'
;MLPPEVNSLRMMCGAGSAPMLQAAAAWSGLAEELGSAADCFGAVTTGLTSQAWQGPAAAAMTEAAAPYRAFLQAASTQALTASVGAKTVAEVFESAKSAVVHPEVIAANRRAMVQAVRTNFFGFNAPFIAAAEAAYEEFWATDVAAMFGYHGGASAVAAQLSSWQQTLQGLPGIGQLFGGVKGAAPAAPGDPNLGIGNKGGGNIGNGNNSGTGAGNIGNGNTGSGNFGGGNTGNNNIGSGNSGNNNRGFGNAGNGNFGLGNVNNSASGPGNIGLGNVGSNNVGIGNTGIGNQGGGNTGNNNIGFGLTGNNLVGVGGTYYNTATGQFTFGLNSGNGNIGLFNSGTGNIGFFNSGDGNVGFFNSGANPNPANLGQIQGVGIGNSGFGSIGIGNTGQGNFGLGNSGFLNTGLGNTGVLNTGLANSGLLNTGMDNSGSFNTFDGNSGSTNTGFFNSGNTNSGSGFTTNSGATHSGVGNTGNVGSSGFFNTASGAAGNGAMSGFFNTASGASPVFGTNGQISGFFNTGAPGTTGNLFAGQISGLLNMGTQVPGIFNIVSLLKNLT
;
A
#
# COMPACT_ATOMS: atom_id res chain seq x y z
N MET A 1 -27.87 2.50 23.35
CA MET A 1 -28.92 1.65 22.74
C MET A 1 -28.51 1.33 21.32
N LEU A 2 -28.71 0.08 20.87
CA LEU A 2 -28.29 -0.40 19.54
C LEU A 2 -29.46 -0.26 18.54
N PRO A 3 -29.17 -0.23 17.21
CA PRO A 3 -30.20 -0.21 16.18
C PRO A 3 -31.04 -1.50 16.17
N PRO A 4 -32.29 -1.45 15.65
CA PRO A 4 -33.22 -2.58 15.67
C PRO A 4 -32.68 -3.82 14.96
N GLU A 5 -31.90 -3.69 13.88
CA GLU A 5 -31.26 -4.83 13.21
C GLU A 5 -30.41 -5.67 14.16
N VAL A 6 -29.69 -5.02 15.08
CA VAL A 6 -28.79 -5.70 16.01
C VAL A 6 -29.55 -6.30 17.18
N ASN A 7 -30.53 -5.59 17.73
CA ASN A 7 -31.32 -6.10 18.86
C ASN A 7 -32.16 -7.31 18.44
N SER A 8 -32.90 -7.19 17.33
CA SER A 8 -33.70 -8.27 16.75
C SER A 8 -32.86 -9.52 16.43
N LEU A 9 -31.75 -9.36 15.70
CA LEU A 9 -30.90 -10.50 15.32
C LEU A 9 -30.30 -11.20 16.55
N ARG A 10 -29.82 -10.43 17.55
CA ARG A 10 -29.25 -11.04 18.77
C ARG A 10 -30.27 -11.85 19.56
N MET A 11 -31.54 -11.42 19.57
CA MET A 11 -32.59 -12.13 20.30
C MET A 11 -33.09 -13.38 19.56
N MET A 12 -33.07 -13.38 18.22
CA MET A 12 -33.53 -14.52 17.42
C MET A 12 -32.43 -15.56 17.13
N CYS A 13 -31.16 -15.15 17.12
CA CYS A 13 -30.03 -16.07 16.97
C CYS A 13 -29.67 -16.74 18.30
N GLY A 14 -29.29 -18.02 18.27
CA GLY A 14 -28.80 -18.76 19.42
C GLY A 14 -29.57 -20.07 19.69
N ALA A 15 -29.22 -20.75 20.78
CA ALA A 15 -29.78 -22.06 21.13
C ALA A 15 -31.21 -22.00 21.73
N GLY A 16 -31.77 -20.80 21.92
CA GLY A 16 -33.08 -20.59 22.54
C GLY A 16 -33.12 -20.88 24.05
N SER A 17 -34.33 -21.03 24.59
CA SER A 17 -34.57 -21.25 26.03
C SER A 17 -34.31 -22.70 26.50
N ALA A 18 -34.22 -23.67 25.58
CA ALA A 18 -34.12 -25.10 25.91
C ALA A 18 -32.94 -25.45 26.85
N PRO A 19 -31.71 -24.95 26.66
CA PRO A 19 -30.61 -25.21 27.59
C PRO A 19 -30.87 -24.68 29.01
N MET A 20 -31.56 -23.54 29.14
CA MET A 20 -31.90 -22.97 30.45
C MET A 20 -32.98 -23.79 31.16
N LEU A 21 -33.96 -24.30 30.42
CA LEU A 21 -34.98 -25.21 30.95
C LEU A 21 -34.38 -26.55 31.40
N GLN A 22 -33.39 -27.07 30.68
CA GLN A 22 -32.62 -28.24 31.11
C GLN A 22 -31.82 -27.96 32.39
N ALA A 23 -31.18 -26.80 32.49
CA ALA A 23 -30.50 -26.38 33.71
C ALA A 23 -31.48 -26.28 34.89
N ALA A 24 -32.69 -25.74 34.68
CA ALA A 24 -33.73 -25.70 35.70
C ALA A 24 -34.11 -27.10 36.20
N ALA A 25 -34.28 -28.06 35.27
CA ALA A 25 -34.57 -29.45 35.63
C ALA A 25 -33.43 -30.08 36.45
N ALA A 26 -32.17 -29.85 36.06
CA ALA A 26 -31.01 -30.33 36.79
C ALA A 26 -30.91 -29.74 38.22
N TRP A 27 -31.17 -28.43 38.36
CA TRP A 27 -31.22 -27.78 39.68
C TRP A 27 -32.36 -28.30 40.55
N SER A 28 -33.50 -28.63 39.96
CA SER A 28 -34.62 -29.29 40.67
C SER A 28 -34.20 -30.66 41.19
N GLY A 29 -33.59 -31.49 40.36
CA GLY A 29 -33.11 -32.81 40.76
C GLY A 29 -32.05 -32.73 41.87
N LEU A 30 -31.13 -31.77 41.78
CA LEU A 30 -30.16 -31.54 42.84
C LEU A 30 -30.82 -31.12 44.16
N ALA A 31 -31.85 -30.28 44.12
CA ALA A 31 -32.59 -29.87 45.30
C ALA A 31 -33.23 -31.07 46.01
N GLU A 32 -33.83 -31.99 45.25
CA GLU A 32 -34.44 -33.22 45.75
C GLU A 32 -33.40 -34.15 46.40
N GLU A 33 -32.28 -34.39 45.72
CA GLU A 33 -31.18 -35.23 46.22
C GLU A 33 -30.58 -34.67 47.52
N LEU A 34 -30.34 -33.35 47.58
CA LEU A 34 -29.81 -32.69 48.78
C LEU A 34 -30.81 -32.71 49.94
N GLY A 35 -32.10 -32.55 49.67
CA GLY A 35 -33.17 -32.66 50.66
C GLY A 35 -33.24 -34.07 51.25
N SER A 36 -33.27 -35.08 50.37
CA SER A 36 -33.23 -36.50 50.75
C SER A 36 -31.98 -36.85 51.57
N ALA A 37 -30.82 -36.34 51.19
CA ALA A 37 -29.57 -36.52 51.94
C ALA A 37 -29.65 -35.90 53.34
N ALA A 38 -30.25 -34.72 53.48
CA ALA A 38 -30.44 -34.08 54.78
C ALA A 38 -31.37 -34.88 55.70
N ASP A 39 -32.47 -35.41 55.15
CA ASP A 39 -33.43 -36.22 55.89
C ASP A 39 -32.82 -37.57 56.31
N CYS A 40 -32.08 -38.22 55.40
CA CYS A 40 -31.34 -39.45 55.70
C CYS A 40 -30.29 -39.23 56.81
N PHE A 41 -29.47 -38.17 56.68
CA PHE A 41 -28.47 -37.83 57.69
C PHE A 41 -29.10 -37.53 59.06
N GLY A 42 -30.24 -36.82 59.06
CA GLY A 42 -31.03 -36.58 60.27
C GLY A 42 -31.54 -37.88 60.89
N ALA A 43 -32.12 -38.77 60.09
CA ALA A 43 -32.64 -40.06 60.55
C ALA A 43 -31.54 -40.95 61.16
N VAL A 44 -30.35 -41.00 60.55
CA VAL A 44 -29.20 -41.75 61.09
C VAL A 44 -28.74 -41.17 62.43
N THR A 45 -28.65 -39.84 62.52
CA THR A 45 -28.21 -39.17 63.76
C THR A 45 -29.23 -39.39 64.89
N THR A 46 -30.53 -39.27 64.62
CA THR A 46 -31.59 -39.57 65.59
C THR A 46 -31.62 -41.06 65.96
N GLY A 47 -31.44 -41.97 65.00
CA GLY A 47 -31.40 -43.40 65.25
C GLY A 47 -30.25 -43.83 66.16
N LEU A 48 -29.06 -43.24 65.96
CA LEU A 48 -27.88 -43.56 66.76
C LEU A 48 -28.00 -43.07 68.22
N THR A 49 -28.62 -41.91 68.42
CA THR A 49 -28.71 -41.23 69.74
C THR A 49 -29.95 -41.57 70.55
N SER A 50 -30.94 -42.23 69.94
CA SER A 50 -32.14 -42.74 70.62
C SER A 50 -32.02 -44.18 71.14
N GLN A 51 -30.91 -44.88 70.86
CA GLN A 51 -30.68 -46.27 71.27
C GLN A 51 -29.80 -46.37 72.54
N ALA A 52 -28.90 -47.35 72.62
CA ALA A 52 -28.10 -47.62 73.82
C ALA A 52 -27.05 -46.53 74.13
N TRP A 53 -26.70 -45.67 73.16
CA TRP A 53 -25.71 -44.61 73.33
C TRP A 53 -26.37 -43.30 73.76
N GLN A 54 -26.54 -43.13 75.07
CA GLN A 54 -27.13 -41.94 75.69
C GLN A 54 -26.17 -41.30 76.70
N GLY A 55 -26.28 -39.99 76.90
CA GLY A 55 -25.46 -39.21 77.84
C GLY A 55 -24.73 -38.03 77.19
N PRO A 56 -23.85 -37.33 77.93
CA PRO A 56 -23.21 -36.09 77.49
C PRO A 56 -22.45 -36.20 76.15
N ALA A 57 -21.83 -37.35 75.88
CA ALA A 57 -21.11 -37.60 74.62
C ALA A 57 -22.04 -37.73 73.40
N ALA A 58 -23.19 -38.40 73.54
CA ALA A 58 -24.18 -38.52 72.47
C ALA A 58 -24.88 -37.18 72.19
N ALA A 59 -25.12 -36.38 73.24
CA ALA A 59 -25.62 -35.01 73.11
C ALA A 59 -24.63 -34.11 72.33
N ALA A 60 -23.34 -34.16 72.69
CA ALA A 60 -22.30 -33.39 71.99
C ALA A 60 -22.15 -33.81 70.52
N MET A 61 -22.27 -35.10 70.19
CA MET A 61 -22.23 -35.54 68.78
C MET A 61 -23.47 -35.09 67.98
N THR A 62 -24.66 -35.10 68.59
CA THR A 62 -25.88 -34.57 67.96
C THR A 62 -25.73 -33.09 67.64
N GLU A 63 -25.19 -32.33 68.59
CA GLU A 63 -24.93 -30.90 68.43
C GLU A 63 -23.88 -30.63 67.34
N ALA A 64 -22.81 -31.44 67.26
CA ALA A 64 -21.80 -31.35 66.22
C ALA A 64 -22.30 -31.73 64.81
N ALA A 65 -23.30 -32.61 64.71
CA ALA A 65 -23.88 -33.05 63.44
C ALA A 65 -24.93 -32.08 62.87
N ALA A 66 -25.59 -31.29 63.74
CA ALA A 66 -26.65 -30.37 63.34
C ALA A 66 -26.25 -29.36 62.23
N PRO A 67 -25.05 -28.75 62.23
CA PRO A 67 -24.65 -27.79 61.20
C PRO A 67 -24.58 -28.40 59.79
N TYR A 68 -24.18 -29.67 59.67
CA TYR A 68 -24.09 -30.34 58.36
C TYR A 68 -25.48 -30.63 57.78
N ARG A 69 -26.42 -31.08 58.62
CA ARG A 69 -27.82 -31.24 58.19
C ARG A 69 -28.42 -29.89 57.76
N ALA A 70 -28.20 -28.84 58.54
CA ALA A 70 -28.69 -27.50 58.22
C ALA A 70 -28.08 -26.97 56.91
N PHE A 71 -26.81 -27.26 56.64
CA PHE A 71 -26.16 -26.95 55.37
C PHE A 71 -26.84 -27.65 54.19
N LEU A 72 -27.12 -28.95 54.29
CA LEU A 72 -27.79 -29.70 53.21
C LEU A 72 -29.20 -29.16 52.92
N GLN A 73 -29.96 -28.81 53.97
CA GLN A 73 -31.30 -28.19 53.81
C GLN A 73 -31.23 -26.80 53.17
N ALA A 74 -30.26 -25.98 53.57
CA ALA A 74 -30.03 -24.67 52.96
C ALA A 74 -29.62 -24.78 51.49
N ALA A 75 -28.72 -25.72 51.17
CA ALA A 75 -28.28 -26.00 49.81
C ALA A 75 -29.43 -26.52 48.92
N SER A 76 -30.29 -27.39 49.46
CA SER A 76 -31.51 -27.85 48.77
C SER A 76 -32.45 -26.67 48.43
N THR A 77 -32.74 -25.80 49.40
CA THR A 77 -33.61 -24.63 49.21
C THR A 77 -33.05 -23.67 48.16
N GLN A 78 -31.73 -23.47 48.16
CA GLN A 78 -31.06 -22.60 47.19
C GLN A 78 -31.04 -23.21 45.78
N ALA A 79 -30.82 -24.52 45.65
CA ALA A 79 -30.93 -25.24 44.38
C ALA A 79 -32.35 -25.13 43.79
N LEU A 80 -33.39 -25.23 44.64
CA LEU A 80 -34.77 -25.02 44.21
C LEU A 80 -35.01 -23.59 43.74
N THR A 81 -34.47 -22.59 44.44
CA THR A 81 -34.54 -21.18 44.06
C THR A 81 -33.87 -20.94 42.70
N ALA A 82 -32.70 -21.57 42.45
CA ALA A 82 -32.02 -21.50 41.16
C ALA A 82 -32.82 -22.17 40.03
N SER A 83 -33.49 -23.28 40.31
CA SER A 83 -34.40 -23.94 39.36
C SER A 83 -35.56 -23.03 38.94
N VAL A 84 -36.25 -22.43 39.92
CA VAL A 84 -37.34 -21.48 39.66
C VAL A 84 -36.83 -20.27 38.87
N GLY A 85 -35.71 -19.68 39.29
CA GLY A 85 -35.11 -18.55 38.58
C GLY A 85 -34.76 -18.86 37.13
N ALA A 86 -34.18 -20.03 36.86
CA ALA A 86 -33.86 -20.46 35.49
C ALA A 86 -35.12 -20.60 34.61
N LYS A 87 -36.25 -21.12 35.16
CA LYS A 87 -37.54 -21.16 34.44
C LYS A 87 -38.04 -19.75 34.12
N THR A 88 -38.03 -18.85 35.10
CA THR A 88 -38.49 -17.47 34.91
C THR A 88 -37.63 -16.71 33.89
N VAL A 89 -36.30 -16.91 33.89
CA VAL A 89 -35.43 -16.29 32.88
C VAL A 89 -35.72 -16.83 31.48
N ALA A 90 -36.01 -18.13 31.34
CA ALA A 90 -36.44 -18.70 30.07
C ALA A 90 -37.77 -18.09 29.58
N GLU A 91 -38.74 -17.88 30.45
CA GLU A 91 -40.01 -17.21 30.13
C GLU A 91 -39.81 -15.74 29.71
N VAL A 92 -38.97 -15.01 30.46
CA VAL A 92 -38.61 -13.61 30.16
C VAL A 92 -37.89 -13.51 28.80
N PHE A 93 -37.05 -14.48 28.46
CA PHE A 93 -36.42 -14.56 27.14
C PHE A 93 -37.45 -14.77 26.01
N GLU A 94 -38.36 -15.74 26.13
CA GLU A 94 -39.37 -15.99 25.10
C GLU A 94 -40.36 -14.82 24.94
N SER A 95 -40.69 -14.14 26.04
CA SER A 95 -41.47 -12.90 26.00
C SER A 95 -40.74 -11.78 25.25
N ALA A 96 -39.43 -11.62 25.48
CA ALA A 96 -38.64 -10.62 24.77
C ALA A 96 -38.47 -10.96 23.28
N LYS A 97 -38.25 -12.24 22.98
CA LYS A 97 -38.10 -12.74 21.61
C LYS A 97 -39.36 -12.61 20.77
N SER A 98 -40.53 -12.75 21.37
CA SER A 98 -41.81 -12.51 20.68
C SER A 98 -42.16 -11.02 20.55
N ALA A 99 -41.59 -10.16 21.39
CA ALA A 99 -41.85 -8.72 21.36
C ALA A 99 -40.95 -7.93 20.41
N VAL A 100 -39.74 -8.42 20.10
CA VAL A 100 -38.86 -7.77 19.11
C VAL A 100 -39.42 -7.85 17.70
N VAL A 101 -39.09 -6.85 16.88
CA VAL A 101 -39.48 -6.80 15.47
C VAL A 101 -38.72 -7.87 14.68
N HIS A 102 -39.38 -8.52 13.72
CA HIS A 102 -38.70 -9.53 12.90
C HIS A 102 -37.64 -8.86 11.99
N PRO A 103 -36.39 -9.39 11.89
CA PRO A 103 -35.34 -8.82 11.07
C PRO A 103 -35.72 -8.58 9.60
N GLU A 104 -36.58 -9.43 9.03
CA GLU A 104 -37.05 -9.27 7.64
C GLU A 104 -37.93 -8.04 7.44
N VAL A 105 -38.71 -7.64 8.45
CA VAL A 105 -39.56 -6.43 8.39
C VAL A 105 -38.69 -5.18 8.38
N ILE A 106 -37.65 -5.17 9.23
CA ILE A 106 -36.66 -4.08 9.28
C ILE A 106 -35.93 -4.00 7.94
N ALA A 107 -35.46 -5.13 7.41
CA ALA A 107 -34.77 -5.18 6.12
C ALA A 107 -35.67 -4.75 4.94
N ALA A 108 -36.95 -5.10 4.96
CA ALA A 108 -37.92 -4.66 3.95
C ALA A 108 -38.10 -3.13 3.97
N ASN A 109 -38.24 -2.53 5.16
CA ASN A 109 -38.31 -1.08 5.33
C ASN A 109 -37.06 -0.38 4.77
N ARG A 110 -35.85 -0.85 5.14
CA ARG A 110 -34.59 -0.25 4.64
C ARG A 110 -34.47 -0.34 3.11
N ARG A 111 -34.86 -1.47 2.52
CA ARG A 111 -34.86 -1.64 1.04
C ARG A 111 -35.84 -0.69 0.36
N ALA A 112 -37.05 -0.56 0.90
CA ALA A 112 -38.06 0.36 0.37
C ALA A 112 -37.60 1.82 0.45
N MET A 113 -37.00 2.24 1.57
CA MET A 113 -36.43 3.57 1.73
C MET A 113 -35.33 3.85 0.69
N VAL A 114 -34.37 2.94 0.52
CA VAL A 114 -33.28 3.10 -0.46
C VAL A 114 -33.82 3.20 -1.89
N GLN A 115 -34.84 2.42 -2.25
CA GLN A 115 -35.49 2.51 -3.56
C GLN A 115 -36.20 3.86 -3.77
N ALA A 116 -36.89 4.36 -2.75
CA ALA A 116 -37.55 5.66 -2.79
C ALA A 116 -36.54 6.80 -2.95
N VAL A 117 -35.41 6.76 -2.23
CA VAL A 117 -34.31 7.74 -2.34
C VAL A 117 -33.71 7.74 -3.75
N ARG A 118 -33.42 6.56 -4.32
CA ARG A 118 -32.84 6.44 -5.67
C ARG A 118 -33.73 6.98 -6.78
N THR A 119 -35.04 7.05 -6.55
CA THR A 119 -36.03 7.55 -7.52
C THR A 119 -36.49 8.97 -7.20
N ASN A 120 -35.93 9.63 -6.18
CA ASN A 120 -36.39 10.93 -5.69
C ASN A 120 -35.82 12.15 -6.44
N PHE A 121 -35.65 12.08 -7.76
CA PHE A 121 -35.02 13.15 -8.54
C PHE A 121 -35.72 14.52 -8.42
N PHE A 122 -37.05 14.50 -8.29
CA PHE A 122 -37.88 15.70 -8.18
C PHE A 122 -38.45 15.95 -6.78
N GLY A 123 -38.04 15.16 -5.77
CA GLY A 123 -38.54 15.32 -4.40
C GLY A 123 -39.92 14.71 -4.11
N PHE A 124 -40.61 14.10 -5.08
CA PHE A 124 -41.96 13.56 -4.89
C PHE A 124 -42.05 12.38 -3.90
N ASN A 125 -40.96 11.65 -3.67
CA ASN A 125 -40.93 10.56 -2.70
C ASN A 125 -40.66 11.03 -1.27
N ALA A 126 -40.48 12.33 -1.02
CA ALA A 126 -40.17 12.85 0.32
C ALA A 126 -41.17 12.39 1.42
N PRO A 127 -42.51 12.39 1.19
CA PRO A 127 -43.45 11.89 2.20
C PRO A 127 -43.30 10.40 2.50
N PHE A 128 -42.99 9.58 1.48
CA PHE A 128 -42.77 8.15 1.66
C PHE A 128 -41.46 7.86 2.41
N ILE A 129 -40.39 8.60 2.11
CA ILE A 129 -39.12 8.50 2.84
C ILE A 129 -39.34 8.85 4.31
N ALA A 130 -40.04 9.95 4.61
CA ALA A 130 -40.37 10.34 5.97
C ALA A 130 -41.20 9.28 6.71
N ALA A 131 -42.18 8.66 6.04
CA ALA A 131 -42.97 7.57 6.62
C ALA A 131 -42.13 6.31 6.87
N ALA A 132 -41.21 5.97 5.97
CA ALA A 132 -40.31 4.84 6.14
C ALA A 132 -39.32 5.07 7.31
N GLU A 133 -38.81 6.28 7.46
CA GLU A 133 -37.97 6.67 8.60
C GLU A 133 -38.76 6.64 9.92
N ALA A 134 -40.00 7.17 9.94
CA ALA A 134 -40.86 7.11 11.12
C ALA A 134 -41.15 5.66 11.57
N ALA A 135 -41.48 4.77 10.64
CA ALA A 135 -41.69 3.35 10.94
C ALA A 135 -40.40 2.67 11.45
N TYR A 136 -39.24 3.06 10.95
CA TYR A 136 -37.96 2.54 11.44
C TYR A 136 -37.68 2.97 12.88
N GLU A 137 -38.01 4.22 13.25
CA GLU A 137 -37.94 4.69 14.64
C GLU A 137 -38.91 3.95 15.56
N GLU A 138 -40.11 3.57 15.07
CA GLU A 138 -41.03 2.71 15.82
C GLU A 138 -40.45 1.30 16.05
N PHE A 139 -39.77 0.72 15.06
CA PHE A 139 -39.08 -0.57 15.23
C PHE A 139 -37.98 -0.47 16.28
N TRP A 140 -37.19 0.61 16.22
CA TRP A 140 -36.15 0.87 17.20
C TRP A 140 -36.73 0.99 18.61
N ALA A 141 -37.79 1.78 18.79
CA ALA A 141 -38.45 1.95 20.08
C ALA A 141 -39.03 0.64 20.63
N THR A 142 -39.65 -0.18 19.78
CA THR A 142 -40.22 -1.48 20.14
C THR A 142 -39.14 -2.46 20.62
N ASP A 143 -38.05 -2.59 19.85
CA ASP A 143 -36.92 -3.44 20.21
C ASP A 143 -36.23 -2.99 21.51
N VAL A 144 -36.08 -1.67 21.67
CA VAL A 144 -35.52 -1.07 22.90
C VAL A 144 -36.39 -1.41 24.11
N ALA A 145 -37.71 -1.26 24.01
CA ALA A 145 -38.64 -1.59 25.08
C ALA A 145 -38.57 -3.09 25.44
N ALA A 146 -38.53 -3.97 24.44
CA ALA A 146 -38.39 -5.40 24.63
C ALA A 146 -37.08 -5.77 25.34
N MET A 147 -35.95 -5.18 24.93
CA MET A 147 -34.65 -5.44 25.57
C MET A 147 -34.56 -4.85 26.98
N PHE A 148 -35.22 -3.72 27.24
CA PHE A 148 -35.30 -3.15 28.58
C PHE A 148 -36.12 -4.04 29.52
N GLY A 149 -37.25 -4.55 29.06
CA GLY A 149 -38.05 -5.54 29.79
C GLY A 149 -37.28 -6.83 30.05
N TYR A 150 -36.56 -7.35 29.04
CA TYR A 150 -35.69 -8.52 29.17
C TYR A 150 -34.62 -8.34 30.24
N HIS A 151 -33.88 -7.23 30.19
CA HIS A 151 -32.86 -6.90 31.18
C HIS A 151 -33.47 -6.75 32.57
N GLY A 152 -34.56 -6.00 32.71
CA GLY A 152 -35.24 -5.80 33.99
C GLY A 152 -35.69 -7.13 34.62
N GLY A 153 -36.34 -8.01 33.85
CA GLY A 153 -36.77 -9.32 34.32
C GLY A 153 -35.61 -10.24 34.67
N ALA A 154 -34.60 -10.36 33.80
CA ALA A 154 -33.43 -11.19 34.05
C ALA A 154 -32.60 -10.70 35.25
N SER A 155 -32.40 -9.39 35.38
CA SER A 155 -31.70 -8.79 36.52
C SER A 155 -32.47 -8.96 37.83
N ALA A 156 -33.80 -8.87 37.81
CA ALA A 156 -34.61 -9.11 39.01
C ALA A 156 -34.47 -10.56 39.51
N VAL A 157 -34.48 -11.54 38.60
CA VAL A 157 -34.23 -12.95 38.96
C VAL A 157 -32.81 -13.13 39.47
N ALA A 158 -31.81 -12.55 38.79
CA ALA A 158 -30.41 -12.63 39.23
C ALA A 158 -30.21 -12.03 40.63
N ALA A 159 -30.93 -10.96 40.98
CA ALA A 159 -30.88 -10.34 42.30
C ALA A 159 -31.48 -11.22 43.41
N GLN A 160 -32.37 -12.16 43.06
CA GLN A 160 -32.96 -13.11 44.02
C GLN A 160 -32.03 -14.31 44.30
N LEU A 161 -31.03 -14.56 43.46
CA LEU A 161 -30.02 -15.59 43.71
C LEU A 161 -29.06 -15.09 44.79
N SER A 162 -29.31 -15.47 46.04
CA SER A 162 -28.43 -15.18 47.18
C SER A 162 -27.00 -15.63 46.89
N SER A 163 -25.99 -14.84 47.29
CA SER A 163 -24.60 -15.25 47.13
C SER A 163 -24.29 -16.47 48.00
N TRP A 164 -23.61 -17.47 47.43
CA TRP A 164 -23.17 -18.65 48.17
C TRP A 164 -22.33 -18.27 49.39
N GLN A 165 -21.60 -17.15 49.29
CA GLN A 165 -20.86 -16.56 50.41
C GLN A 165 -21.76 -16.18 51.59
N GLN A 166 -22.95 -15.61 51.37
CA GLN A 166 -23.91 -15.29 52.44
C GLN A 166 -24.52 -16.55 53.05
N THR A 167 -24.86 -17.55 52.24
CA THR A 167 -25.39 -18.84 52.73
C THR A 167 -24.35 -19.56 53.61
N LEU A 168 -23.07 -19.54 53.22
CA LEU A 168 -21.96 -20.11 54.00
C LEU A 168 -21.68 -19.35 55.32
N GLN A 169 -21.94 -18.04 55.36
CA GLN A 169 -21.79 -17.23 56.57
C GLN A 169 -22.87 -17.52 57.62
N GLY A 170 -24.07 -17.94 57.21
CA GLY A 170 -25.17 -18.29 58.10
C GLY A 170 -25.04 -19.68 58.75
N LEU A 171 -24.04 -20.47 58.37
CA LEU A 171 -23.86 -21.84 58.85
C LEU A 171 -22.84 -21.90 59.99
N PRO A 172 -23.22 -22.45 61.16
CA PRO A 172 -22.33 -22.56 62.31
C PRO A 172 -21.02 -23.27 61.95
N GLY A 173 -19.87 -22.62 62.20
CA GLY A 173 -18.52 -23.20 62.04
C GLY A 173 -17.85 -23.02 60.66
N ILE A 174 -18.58 -22.75 59.58
CA ILE A 174 -17.99 -22.60 58.23
C ILE A 174 -17.44 -21.19 57.98
N GLY A 175 -18.07 -20.15 58.54
CA GLY A 175 -17.60 -18.76 58.40
C GLY A 175 -16.19 -18.50 58.95
N GLN A 176 -15.67 -19.39 59.81
CA GLN A 176 -14.33 -19.31 60.38
C GLN A 176 -13.23 -19.85 59.43
N LEU A 177 -13.60 -20.68 58.44
CA LEU A 177 -12.66 -21.30 57.49
C LEU A 177 -12.37 -20.42 56.26
N PHE A 178 -13.26 -19.48 55.94
CA PHE A 178 -13.17 -18.62 54.75
C PHE A 178 -12.61 -17.22 55.01
N GLY A 179 -12.01 -17.00 56.18
CA GLY A 179 -11.35 -15.75 56.51
C GLY A 179 -12.35 -14.62 56.77
N GLY A 180 -12.48 -14.29 58.04
CA GLY A 180 -12.99 -12.98 58.42
C GLY A 180 -12.16 -11.87 57.77
N VAL A 181 -12.86 -10.76 57.52
CA VAL A 181 -12.31 -9.40 57.34
C VAL A 181 -11.58 -9.12 56.02
N LYS A 182 -12.10 -8.15 55.25
CA LYS A 182 -11.35 -7.44 54.19
C LYS A 182 -10.05 -6.90 54.79
N GLY A 183 -8.89 -7.35 54.29
CA GLY A 183 -7.56 -6.88 54.73
C GLY A 183 -6.59 -7.96 55.22
N ALA A 184 -6.88 -9.26 55.02
CA ALA A 184 -5.96 -10.33 55.36
C ALA A 184 -4.61 -10.18 54.64
N ALA A 185 -3.51 -10.31 55.40
CA ALA A 185 -2.14 -10.28 54.91
C ALA A 185 -1.87 -11.41 53.90
N PRO A 186 -0.86 -11.29 53.02
CA PRO A 186 -0.45 -12.40 52.16
C PRO A 186 -0.14 -13.66 52.97
N ALA A 187 -0.36 -14.83 52.38
CA ALA A 187 -0.14 -16.13 53.03
C ALA A 187 1.23 -16.17 53.72
N ALA A 188 1.24 -16.56 55.00
CA ALA A 188 2.43 -16.59 55.82
C ALA A 188 3.28 -17.84 55.52
N PRO A 189 4.61 -17.81 55.76
CA PRO A 189 5.44 -19.01 55.76
C PRO A 189 4.94 -19.98 56.85
N GLY A 190 4.08 -20.93 56.47
CA GLY A 190 3.41 -21.84 57.39
C GLY A 190 1.99 -22.22 56.98
N ASP A 191 1.36 -21.43 56.09
CA ASP A 191 0.02 -21.76 55.61
C ASP A 191 0.00 -23.08 54.82
N PRO A 192 -1.04 -23.92 54.96
CA PRO A 192 -1.10 -25.21 54.28
C PRO A 192 -0.94 -25.09 52.77
N ASN A 193 -0.17 -26.00 52.18
CA ASN A 193 -0.08 -26.15 50.74
C ASN A 193 -1.11 -27.19 50.26
N LEU A 194 -1.74 -26.95 49.11
CA LEU A 194 -2.61 -27.86 48.39
C LEU A 194 -1.89 -28.39 47.15
N GLY A 195 -1.57 -29.68 47.11
CA GLY A 195 -0.86 -30.36 46.00
C GLY A 195 0.52 -30.90 46.39
N ILE A 196 1.24 -31.50 45.43
CA ILE A 196 2.47 -32.26 45.66
C ILE A 196 3.71 -31.42 45.35
N GLY A 197 4.76 -31.55 46.17
CA GLY A 197 6.09 -30.99 45.88
C GLY A 197 6.22 -29.48 46.14
N ASN A 198 5.31 -28.89 46.90
CA ASN A 198 5.34 -27.46 47.24
C ASN A 198 6.33 -27.14 48.37
N LYS A 199 6.97 -25.95 48.31
CA LYS A 199 7.90 -25.38 49.31
C LYS A 199 7.44 -23.96 49.69
N GLY A 200 7.54 -23.60 50.97
CA GLY A 200 6.93 -22.38 51.52
C GLY A 200 5.48 -22.60 51.95
N GLY A 201 4.70 -21.53 52.13
CA GLY A 201 3.30 -21.58 52.59
C GLY A 201 2.28 -21.09 51.55
N GLY A 202 1.03 -21.55 51.68
CA GLY A 202 -0.15 -21.05 50.96
C GLY A 202 -0.20 -21.37 49.46
N ASN A 203 0.55 -22.37 48.97
CA ASN A 203 0.58 -22.72 47.56
C ASN A 203 -0.61 -23.62 47.16
N ILE A 204 -1.16 -23.40 45.97
CA ILE A 204 -2.23 -24.21 45.36
C ILE A 204 -1.74 -24.75 44.01
N GLY A 205 -1.62 -26.06 43.87
CA GLY A 205 -1.09 -26.78 42.70
C GLY A 205 0.19 -27.55 43.01
N ASN A 206 0.98 -27.92 41.99
CA ASN A 206 2.15 -28.80 42.15
C ASN A 206 3.48 -28.09 41.90
N GLY A 207 4.51 -28.46 42.67
CA GLY A 207 5.89 -28.05 42.44
C GLY A 207 6.17 -26.55 42.62
N ASN A 208 5.37 -25.84 43.41
CA ASN A 208 5.56 -24.41 43.67
C ASN A 208 6.58 -24.16 44.80
N ASN A 209 7.31 -23.05 44.72
CA ASN A 209 8.24 -22.61 45.77
C ASN A 209 8.04 -21.11 46.08
N SER A 210 7.22 -20.80 47.09
CA SER A 210 6.96 -19.43 47.55
C SER A 210 8.04 -18.86 48.47
N GLY A 211 9.01 -19.68 48.91
CA GLY A 211 10.02 -19.27 49.89
C GLY A 211 9.37 -18.77 51.18
N THR A 212 9.62 -17.51 51.52
CA THR A 212 9.03 -16.82 52.68
C THR A 212 7.95 -15.80 52.31
N GLY A 213 7.57 -15.71 51.03
CA GLY A 213 6.54 -14.79 50.56
C GLY A 213 5.17 -15.45 50.41
N ALA A 214 4.23 -14.70 49.84
CA ALA A 214 2.88 -15.17 49.53
C ALA A 214 2.88 -16.43 48.65
N GLY A 215 1.91 -17.31 48.89
CA GLY A 215 1.72 -18.54 48.13
C GLY A 215 1.42 -18.32 46.64
N ASN A 216 1.72 -19.33 45.83
CA ASN A 216 1.46 -19.32 44.38
C ASN A 216 0.24 -20.18 44.01
N ILE A 217 -0.43 -19.83 42.92
CA ILE A 217 -1.55 -20.59 42.35
C ILE A 217 -1.15 -21.10 40.96
N GLY A 218 -1.22 -22.42 40.74
CA GLY A 218 -0.83 -23.11 39.50
C GLY A 218 0.35 -24.05 39.71
N ASN A 219 1.15 -24.32 38.67
CA ASN A 219 2.21 -25.35 38.73
C ASN A 219 3.60 -24.79 38.44
N GLY A 220 4.61 -25.29 39.16
CA GLY A 220 6.03 -25.05 38.84
C GLY A 220 6.50 -23.60 39.00
N ASN A 221 5.87 -22.81 39.88
CA ASN A 221 6.27 -21.42 40.10
C ASN A 221 7.39 -21.32 41.14
N THR A 222 8.35 -20.42 40.93
CA THR A 222 9.43 -20.09 41.88
C THR A 222 9.42 -18.59 42.18
N GLY A 223 9.32 -18.23 43.46
CA GLY A 223 9.03 -16.87 43.93
C GLY A 223 7.61 -16.78 44.46
N SER A 224 7.13 -15.60 44.82
CA SER A 224 5.90 -15.41 45.61
C SER A 224 4.76 -14.73 44.84
N GLY A 225 3.51 -15.05 45.19
CA GLY A 225 2.33 -14.37 44.67
C GLY A 225 2.06 -14.56 43.17
N ASN A 226 2.56 -15.64 42.56
CA ASN A 226 2.33 -15.91 41.15
C ASN A 226 1.01 -16.64 40.91
N PHE A 227 0.33 -16.30 39.80
CA PHE A 227 -0.88 -16.97 39.31
C PHE A 227 -0.65 -17.50 37.90
N GLY A 228 -0.73 -18.82 37.71
CA GLY A 228 -0.45 -19.52 36.45
C GLY A 228 0.71 -20.50 36.58
N GLY A 229 1.40 -20.83 35.49
CA GLY A 229 2.40 -21.91 35.48
C GLY A 229 3.80 -21.49 35.07
N GLY A 230 4.83 -22.07 35.70
CA GLY A 230 6.23 -21.92 35.27
C GLY A 230 6.79 -20.50 35.39
N ASN A 231 6.30 -19.70 36.33
CA ASN A 231 6.82 -18.35 36.54
C ASN A 231 8.05 -18.36 37.47
N THR A 232 9.03 -17.51 37.18
CA THR A 232 10.21 -17.26 38.03
C THR A 232 10.25 -15.79 38.44
N GLY A 233 10.19 -15.49 39.73
CA GLY A 233 10.06 -14.13 40.28
C GLY A 233 8.73 -13.94 41.02
N ASN A 234 8.35 -12.69 41.30
CA ASN A 234 7.21 -12.38 42.16
C ASN A 234 6.04 -11.72 41.42
N ASN A 235 4.81 -11.97 41.89
CA ASN A 235 3.58 -11.30 41.48
C ASN A 235 3.29 -11.38 39.97
N ASN A 236 3.68 -12.47 39.30
CA ASN A 236 3.37 -12.67 37.89
C ASN A 236 1.99 -13.29 37.71
N ILE A 237 1.25 -12.85 36.69
CA ILE A 237 -0.04 -13.40 36.29
C ILE A 237 0.09 -13.95 34.87
N GLY A 238 -0.29 -15.21 34.66
CA GLY A 238 -0.11 -15.96 33.42
C GLY A 238 1.04 -16.97 33.55
N SER A 239 1.63 -17.40 32.44
CA SER A 239 2.58 -18.53 32.44
C SER A 239 3.91 -18.20 31.76
N GLY A 240 4.99 -18.82 32.24
CA GLY A 240 6.32 -18.73 31.65
C GLY A 240 6.99 -17.37 31.79
N ASN A 241 6.61 -16.57 32.77
CA ASN A 241 7.23 -15.26 32.99
C ASN A 241 8.52 -15.37 33.83
N SER A 242 9.52 -14.56 33.53
CA SER A 242 10.78 -14.44 34.28
C SER A 242 11.00 -12.97 34.70
N GLY A 243 11.04 -12.71 36.00
CA GLY A 243 11.07 -11.36 36.59
C GLY A 243 9.84 -11.07 37.44
N ASN A 244 9.57 -9.81 37.77
CA ASN A 244 8.52 -9.42 38.69
C ASN A 244 7.37 -8.65 38.04
N ASN A 245 6.16 -8.81 38.57
CA ASN A 245 4.97 -8.02 38.22
C ASN A 245 4.58 -8.10 36.72
N ASN A 246 4.88 -9.21 36.04
CA ASN A 246 4.46 -9.39 34.65
C ASN A 246 3.02 -9.90 34.57
N ARG A 247 2.26 -9.43 33.57
CA ARG A 247 0.92 -9.93 33.26
C ARG A 247 0.86 -10.43 31.82
N GLY A 248 0.57 -11.71 31.64
CA GLY A 248 0.49 -12.39 30.34
C GLY A 248 1.46 -13.56 30.26
N PHE A 249 1.99 -13.85 29.06
CA PHE A 249 2.72 -15.09 28.80
C PHE A 249 4.13 -14.85 28.28
N GLY A 250 5.09 -15.62 28.79
CA GLY A 250 6.46 -15.66 28.23
C GLY A 250 7.24 -14.35 28.34
N ASN A 251 6.91 -13.47 29.29
CA ASN A 251 7.62 -12.19 29.44
C ASN A 251 8.92 -12.37 30.24
N ALA A 252 9.95 -11.59 29.90
CA ALA A 252 11.21 -11.51 30.63
C ALA A 252 11.45 -10.08 31.14
N GLY A 253 12.03 -9.94 32.33
CA GLY A 253 12.20 -8.65 33.00
C GLY A 253 10.99 -8.25 33.86
N ASN A 254 10.89 -6.97 34.23
CA ASN A 254 9.88 -6.51 35.20
C ASN A 254 8.74 -5.73 34.53
N GLY A 255 7.52 -5.90 35.06
CA GLY A 255 6.37 -5.02 34.80
C GLY A 255 5.79 -5.10 33.39
N ASN A 256 6.07 -6.16 32.63
CA ASN A 256 5.54 -6.29 31.27
C ASN A 256 4.05 -6.68 31.29
N PHE A 257 3.30 -6.16 30.32
CA PHE A 257 1.91 -6.55 30.05
C PHE A 257 1.81 -7.09 28.62
N GLY A 258 1.37 -8.33 28.45
CA GLY A 258 1.15 -8.95 27.15
C GLY A 258 2.00 -10.21 26.95
N LEU A 259 2.49 -10.43 25.73
CA LEU A 259 3.11 -11.70 25.34
C LEU A 259 4.54 -11.50 24.84
N GLY A 260 5.47 -12.29 25.37
CA GLY A 260 6.83 -12.38 24.85
C GLY A 260 7.64 -11.08 24.94
N ASN A 261 7.29 -10.16 25.84
CA ASN A 261 8.02 -8.91 25.99
C ASN A 261 9.28 -9.13 26.84
N VAL A 262 10.35 -8.40 26.52
CA VAL A 262 11.63 -8.42 27.23
C VAL A 262 11.96 -7.02 27.74
N ASN A 263 11.84 -6.81 29.06
CA ASN A 263 12.27 -5.58 29.73
C ASN A 263 13.70 -5.69 30.25
N ASN A 264 14.63 -5.03 29.55
CA ASN A 264 16.06 -5.00 29.93
C ASN A 264 16.38 -3.92 30.98
N SER A 265 15.41 -3.12 31.39
CA SER A 265 15.60 -2.12 32.44
C SER A 265 15.17 -2.67 33.80
N ALA A 266 16.08 -2.67 34.77
CA ALA A 266 15.78 -3.12 36.13
C ALA A 266 14.74 -2.23 36.84
N SER A 267 14.72 -0.94 36.49
CA SER A 267 13.88 0.11 37.11
C SER A 267 12.95 0.85 36.14
N GLY A 268 13.10 0.64 34.83
CA GLY A 268 12.24 1.26 33.83
C GLY A 268 10.86 0.60 33.74
N PRO A 269 9.82 1.34 33.31
CA PRO A 269 8.50 0.78 33.11
C PRO A 269 8.54 -0.37 32.08
N GLY A 270 7.73 -1.40 32.32
CA GLY A 270 7.67 -2.56 31.45
C GLY A 270 7.00 -2.26 30.11
N ASN A 271 7.13 -3.20 29.19
CA ASN A 271 6.53 -3.06 27.87
C ASN A 271 5.07 -3.54 27.88
N ILE A 272 4.24 -2.95 27.01
CA ILE A 272 2.84 -3.31 26.82
C ILE A 272 2.66 -3.81 25.39
N GLY A 273 2.14 -5.03 25.20
CA GLY A 273 1.82 -5.59 23.88
C GLY A 273 2.58 -6.89 23.59
N LEU A 274 3.06 -7.06 22.36
CA LEU A 274 3.60 -8.34 21.87
C LEU A 274 5.06 -8.19 21.41
N GLY A 275 5.96 -9.01 21.95
CA GLY A 275 7.32 -9.18 21.42
C GLY A 275 8.19 -7.93 21.47
N ASN A 276 7.92 -6.97 22.36
CA ASN A 276 8.75 -5.78 22.49
C ASN A 276 10.02 -6.07 23.28
N VAL A 277 11.14 -5.46 22.88
CA VAL A 277 12.46 -5.61 23.52
C VAL A 277 12.98 -4.24 23.95
N GLY A 278 13.40 -4.10 25.20
CA GLY A 278 13.82 -2.82 25.79
C GLY A 278 12.81 -2.35 26.84
N SER A 279 12.55 -1.05 27.02
CA SER A 279 11.66 -0.57 28.10
C SER A 279 10.61 0.42 27.61
N ASN A 280 9.50 0.54 28.33
CA ASN A 280 8.41 1.48 28.03
C ASN A 280 7.83 1.40 26.61
N ASN A 281 7.98 0.29 25.89
CA ASN A 281 7.43 0.16 24.55
C ASN A 281 5.96 -0.25 24.60
N VAL A 282 5.14 0.31 23.72
CA VAL A 282 3.70 0.02 23.61
C VAL A 282 3.38 -0.42 22.19
N GLY A 283 2.98 -1.68 22.00
CA GLY A 283 2.53 -2.23 20.72
C GLY A 283 3.24 -3.53 20.35
N ILE A 284 3.69 -3.68 19.10
CA ILE A 284 4.14 -4.97 18.56
C ILE A 284 5.58 -4.89 18.05
N GLY A 285 6.48 -5.71 18.58
CA GLY A 285 7.82 -5.92 18.00
C GLY A 285 8.72 -4.68 18.00
N ASN A 286 8.53 -3.76 18.94
CA ASN A 286 9.41 -2.59 19.05
C ASN A 286 10.71 -2.96 19.78
N THR A 287 11.83 -2.39 19.33
CA THR A 287 13.16 -2.55 19.94
C THR A 287 13.71 -1.19 20.38
N GLY A 288 13.97 -1.04 21.68
CA GLY A 288 14.56 0.17 22.29
C GLY A 288 13.71 0.72 23.43
N ILE A 289 13.63 2.04 23.58
CA ILE A 289 12.96 2.68 24.74
C ILE A 289 11.84 3.60 24.29
N GLY A 290 10.64 3.44 24.87
CA GLY A 290 9.56 4.42 24.74
C GLY A 290 8.90 4.47 23.36
N ASN A 291 9.01 3.40 22.55
CA ASN A 291 8.37 3.38 21.24
C ASN A 291 6.89 3.01 21.34
N GLN A 292 6.06 3.62 20.51
CA GLN A 292 4.63 3.32 20.40
C GLN A 292 4.27 2.92 18.96
N GLY A 293 3.57 1.80 18.80
CA GLY A 293 3.16 1.26 17.48
C GLY A 293 3.84 -0.07 17.16
N GLY A 294 4.35 -0.27 15.95
CA GLY A 294 4.83 -1.58 15.51
C GLY A 294 6.17 -1.60 14.78
N GLY A 295 7.07 -2.50 15.14
CA GLY A 295 8.32 -2.74 14.41
C GLY A 295 9.29 -1.56 14.41
N ASN A 296 9.21 -0.67 15.40
CA ASN A 296 10.12 0.47 15.50
C ASN A 296 11.45 0.04 16.15
N THR A 297 12.57 0.55 15.63
CA THR A 297 13.91 0.32 16.15
C THR A 297 14.56 1.65 16.54
N GLY A 298 14.95 1.78 17.82
CA GLY A 298 15.51 2.99 18.42
C GLY A 298 14.62 3.50 19.56
N ASN A 299 14.60 4.81 19.83
CA ASN A 299 13.94 5.37 21.03
C ASN A 299 12.90 6.45 20.71
N ASN A 300 11.81 6.49 21.48
CA ASN A 300 10.75 7.48 21.41
C ASN A 300 10.09 7.61 20.02
N ASN A 301 10.01 6.53 19.26
CA ASN A 301 9.35 6.53 17.96
C ASN A 301 7.85 6.25 18.12
N ILE A 302 6.99 6.95 17.37
CA ILE A 302 5.54 6.73 17.35
C ILE A 302 5.13 6.39 15.91
N GLY A 303 4.80 5.13 15.64
CA GLY A 303 4.44 4.72 14.29
C GLY A 303 4.73 3.27 13.95
N PHE A 304 5.00 3.01 12.67
CA PHE A 304 5.26 1.66 12.16
C PHE A 304 6.53 1.58 11.32
N GLY A 305 7.42 0.65 11.65
CA GLY A 305 8.62 0.35 10.86
C GLY A 305 9.64 1.48 10.81
N LEU A 306 9.74 2.29 11.87
CA LEU A 306 10.67 3.40 11.96
C LEU A 306 12.03 2.93 12.47
N THR A 307 13.12 3.43 11.87
CA THR A 307 14.50 3.20 12.34
C THR A 307 15.15 4.53 12.66
N GLY A 308 15.49 4.77 13.93
CA GLY A 308 16.03 6.05 14.42
C GLY A 308 15.49 6.44 15.79
N ASN A 309 15.62 7.70 16.18
CA ASN A 309 15.10 8.20 17.46
C ASN A 309 14.16 9.39 17.24
N ASN A 310 13.13 9.50 18.09
CA ASN A 310 12.20 10.63 18.13
C ASN A 310 11.40 10.82 16.83
N LEU A 311 11.11 9.74 16.10
CA LEU A 311 10.42 9.76 14.81
C LEU A 311 8.91 9.49 14.97
N VAL A 312 8.07 10.21 14.23
CA VAL A 312 6.62 9.98 14.18
C VAL A 312 6.20 9.74 12.72
N GLY A 313 5.70 8.57 12.38
CA GLY A 313 5.34 8.26 10.98
C GLY A 313 5.26 6.78 10.61
N VAL A 314 5.49 6.45 9.34
CA VAL A 314 5.45 5.09 8.81
C VAL A 314 6.60 4.86 7.82
N GLY A 315 7.41 3.84 8.08
CA GLY A 315 8.54 3.44 7.23
C GLY A 315 9.51 4.60 7.01
N GLY A 316 9.79 4.92 5.74
CA GLY A 316 10.66 6.05 5.39
C GLY A 316 10.00 7.43 5.49
N THR A 317 8.69 7.52 5.74
CA THR A 317 7.96 8.80 5.80
C THR A 317 7.65 9.14 7.25
N TYR A 318 8.34 10.14 7.80
CA TYR A 318 8.24 10.49 9.21
C TYR A 318 8.55 11.95 9.48
N TYR A 319 8.05 12.44 10.61
CA TYR A 319 8.44 13.69 11.25
C TYR A 319 9.44 13.41 12.36
N ASN A 320 10.61 14.03 12.32
CA ASN A 320 11.59 13.95 13.40
C ASN A 320 11.29 15.05 14.44
N THR A 321 10.78 14.65 15.59
CA THR A 321 10.39 15.58 16.68
C THR A 321 11.59 16.25 17.35
N ALA A 322 12.80 15.72 17.22
CA ALA A 322 14.01 16.32 17.77
C ALA A 322 14.58 17.44 16.88
N THR A 323 14.49 17.30 15.55
CA THR A 323 15.00 18.29 14.59
C THR A 323 13.91 19.18 13.98
N GLY A 324 12.64 18.82 14.12
CA GLY A 324 11.51 19.50 13.48
C GLY A 324 11.40 19.23 11.97
N GLN A 325 12.08 18.21 11.46
CA GLN A 325 12.15 17.93 10.02
C GLN A 325 11.12 16.89 9.58
N PHE A 326 10.40 17.16 8.49
CA PHE A 326 9.64 16.16 7.75
C PHE A 326 10.52 15.46 6.72
N THR A 327 10.47 14.13 6.72
CA THR A 327 11.11 13.24 5.74
C THR A 327 10.03 12.45 5.03
N PHE A 328 10.09 12.39 3.70
CA PHE A 328 9.16 11.62 2.88
C PHE A 328 9.91 10.47 2.20
N GLY A 329 9.68 9.25 2.69
CA GLY A 329 10.22 8.02 2.11
C GLY A 329 9.34 7.49 0.99
N LEU A 330 8.98 8.36 0.04
CA LEU A 330 8.15 8.03 -1.11
C LEU A 330 8.98 7.57 -2.32
N ASN A 331 10.29 7.40 -2.15
CA ASN A 331 11.18 6.83 -3.15
C ASN A 331 11.40 5.34 -2.88
N SER A 332 11.60 4.55 -3.93
CA SER A 332 12.03 3.15 -3.85
C SER A 332 13.44 2.98 -4.44
N GLY A 333 14.24 2.08 -3.87
CA GLY A 333 15.65 1.94 -4.22
C GLY A 333 16.57 2.91 -3.47
N ASN A 334 17.78 3.12 -3.98
CA ASN A 334 18.90 3.67 -3.19
C ASN A 334 19.30 5.08 -3.63
N GLY A 335 19.53 5.98 -2.67
CA GLY A 335 20.15 7.30 -2.93
C GLY A 335 19.30 8.28 -3.74
N ASN A 336 17.99 8.07 -3.85
CA ASN A 336 17.09 8.99 -4.55
C ASN A 336 16.77 10.23 -3.70
N ILE A 337 16.78 11.41 -4.31
CA ILE A 337 16.44 12.70 -3.71
C ILE A 337 15.16 13.25 -4.34
N GLY A 338 14.21 13.72 -3.54
CA GLY A 338 12.89 14.18 -4.00
C GLY A 338 11.79 13.15 -3.68
N LEU A 339 10.75 13.03 -4.52
CA LEU A 339 9.57 12.17 -4.23
C LEU A 339 9.21 11.27 -5.41
N PHE A 340 8.68 10.07 -5.11
CA PHE A 340 8.17 9.12 -6.11
C PHE A 340 9.20 8.64 -7.14
N ASN A 341 10.49 8.73 -6.82
CA ASN A 341 11.54 8.18 -7.67
C ASN A 341 11.74 6.68 -7.36
N SER A 342 12.07 5.89 -8.38
CA SER A 342 12.38 4.47 -8.25
C SER A 342 13.73 4.13 -8.88
N GLY A 343 14.53 3.28 -8.22
CA GLY A 343 15.85 2.86 -8.72
C GLY A 343 16.99 3.55 -7.95
N THR A 344 18.03 4.03 -8.62
CA THR A 344 19.28 4.45 -7.94
C THR A 344 19.70 5.88 -8.30
N GLY A 345 19.92 6.73 -7.28
CA GLY A 345 20.57 8.04 -7.47
C GLY A 345 19.78 9.06 -8.31
N ASN A 346 18.45 8.93 -8.40
CA ASN A 346 17.61 9.89 -9.13
C ASN A 346 17.33 11.13 -8.27
N ILE A 347 17.26 12.30 -8.88
CA ILE A 347 16.99 13.59 -8.22
C ILE A 347 15.77 14.25 -8.86
N GLY A 348 14.73 14.54 -8.09
CA GLY A 348 13.52 15.23 -8.55
C GLY A 348 12.24 14.45 -8.28
N PHE A 349 11.36 14.31 -9.27
CA PHE A 349 10.05 13.69 -9.07
C PHE A 349 9.71 12.66 -10.14
N PHE A 350 9.15 11.52 -9.71
CA PHE A 350 8.63 10.48 -10.61
C PHE A 350 9.66 9.93 -11.60
N ASN A 351 10.96 10.00 -11.30
CA ASN A 351 11.99 9.41 -12.16
C ASN A 351 12.15 7.92 -11.86
N SER A 352 12.45 7.12 -12.89
CA SER A 352 12.75 5.70 -12.77
C SER A 352 14.10 5.35 -13.41
N GLY A 353 14.72 4.25 -12.98
CA GLY A 353 16.03 3.85 -13.50
C GLY A 353 17.14 4.43 -12.63
N ASP A 354 18.18 5.03 -13.21
CA ASP A 354 19.28 5.57 -12.43
C ASP A 354 19.87 6.88 -12.93
N GLY A 355 20.34 7.70 -11.99
CA GLY A 355 21.11 8.91 -12.28
C GLY A 355 20.33 10.01 -13.02
N ASN A 356 19.00 9.98 -13.02
CA ASN A 356 18.20 10.98 -13.71
C ASN A 356 17.91 12.19 -12.82
N VAL A 357 18.01 13.39 -13.37
CA VAL A 357 17.71 14.66 -12.69
C VAL A 357 16.53 15.35 -13.38
N GLY A 358 15.45 15.61 -12.64
CA GLY A 358 14.27 16.35 -13.12
C GLY A 358 12.96 15.61 -12.91
N PHE A 359 12.14 15.47 -13.95
CA PHE A 359 10.77 14.94 -13.84
C PHE A 359 10.49 13.84 -14.85
N PHE A 360 9.88 12.73 -14.42
CA PHE A 360 9.39 11.66 -15.30
C PHE A 360 10.45 11.04 -16.24
N ASN A 361 11.74 11.16 -15.93
CA ASN A 361 12.78 10.53 -16.73
C ASN A 361 12.85 9.03 -16.38
N SER A 362 13.14 8.19 -17.38
CA SER A 362 13.18 6.73 -17.23
C SER A 362 14.51 6.10 -17.67
N GLY A 363 15.57 6.91 -17.75
CA GLY A 363 16.88 6.48 -18.21
C GLY A 363 17.59 5.53 -17.26
N ALA A 364 18.40 4.62 -17.81
CA ALA A 364 19.27 3.76 -17.04
C ALA A 364 20.67 3.63 -17.67
N ASN A 365 21.70 3.52 -16.84
CA ASN A 365 23.08 3.39 -17.27
C ASN A 365 23.34 1.95 -17.73
N PRO A 366 23.86 1.74 -18.96
CA PRO A 366 24.22 0.41 -19.41
C PRO A 366 25.43 -0.18 -18.66
N ASN A 367 26.23 0.64 -17.98
CA ASN A 367 27.39 0.20 -17.20
C ASN A 367 27.06 0.09 -15.71
N PRO A 368 27.08 -1.14 -15.13
CA PRO A 368 26.82 -1.35 -13.70
C PRO A 368 27.69 -0.53 -12.75
N ALA A 369 28.94 -0.23 -13.13
CA ALA A 369 29.87 0.52 -12.28
C ALA A 369 29.49 2.00 -12.09
N ASN A 370 28.66 2.53 -12.99
CA ASN A 370 28.26 3.94 -13.01
C ASN A 370 26.80 4.15 -12.61
N LEU A 371 26.12 3.11 -12.11
CA LEU A 371 24.73 3.21 -11.66
C LEU A 371 24.59 4.29 -10.59
N GLY A 372 23.64 5.19 -10.80
CA GLY A 372 23.33 6.29 -9.86
C GLY A 372 24.21 7.53 -10.01
N GLN A 373 25.18 7.54 -10.92
CA GLN A 373 25.84 8.78 -11.34
C GLN A 373 24.92 9.58 -12.26
N ILE A 374 24.97 10.92 -12.18
CA ILE A 374 24.14 11.78 -13.02
C ILE A 374 24.39 11.47 -14.50
N GLN A 375 23.33 11.06 -15.20
CA GLN A 375 23.40 10.71 -16.62
C GLN A 375 22.40 11.47 -17.49
N GLY A 376 21.31 11.99 -16.93
CA GLY A 376 20.30 12.69 -17.72
C GLY A 376 19.68 13.82 -16.94
N VAL A 377 19.35 14.93 -17.62
CA VAL A 377 18.80 16.12 -16.99
C VAL A 377 17.60 16.64 -17.79
N GLY A 378 16.44 16.73 -17.17
CA GLY A 378 15.28 17.40 -17.75
C GLY A 378 13.96 16.67 -17.50
N ILE A 379 13.10 16.59 -18.52
CA ILE A 379 11.71 16.13 -18.36
C ILE A 379 11.39 15.02 -19.36
N GLY A 380 10.94 13.86 -18.89
CA GLY A 380 10.42 12.80 -19.75
C GLY A 380 11.46 12.20 -20.70
N ASN A 381 12.76 12.31 -20.40
CA ASN A 381 13.79 11.67 -21.21
C ASN A 381 13.89 10.16 -20.88
N SER A 382 14.13 9.34 -21.90
CA SER A 382 14.38 7.90 -21.76
C SER A 382 15.67 7.48 -22.45
N GLY A 383 16.30 6.42 -21.95
CA GLY A 383 17.62 5.98 -22.40
C GLY A 383 18.77 6.65 -21.63
N PHE A 384 19.92 6.88 -22.28
CA PHE A 384 21.17 7.27 -21.61
C PHE A 384 21.60 8.68 -21.99
N GLY A 385 22.18 9.47 -21.08
CA GLY A 385 22.97 10.65 -21.47
C GLY A 385 22.18 11.87 -21.98
N SER A 386 20.85 11.87 -21.94
CA SER A 386 20.05 12.91 -22.61
C SER A 386 19.78 14.13 -21.72
N ILE A 387 19.80 15.32 -22.33
CA ILE A 387 19.50 16.59 -21.66
C ILE A 387 18.38 17.32 -22.42
N GLY A 388 17.30 17.68 -21.73
CA GLY A 388 16.18 18.44 -22.30
C GLY A 388 14.83 17.78 -22.05
N ILE A 389 13.93 17.76 -23.03
CA ILE A 389 12.53 17.32 -22.83
C ILE A 389 12.15 16.24 -23.84
N GLY A 390 11.68 15.08 -23.35
CA GLY A 390 11.06 14.06 -24.19
C GLY A 390 12.02 13.38 -25.17
N ASN A 391 13.33 13.41 -24.91
CA ASN A 391 14.30 12.73 -25.77
C ASN A 391 14.34 11.23 -25.47
N THR A 392 14.61 10.41 -26.49
CA THR A 392 14.72 8.95 -26.37
C THR A 392 16.01 8.44 -27.01
N GLY A 393 16.62 7.40 -26.45
CA GLY A 393 17.89 6.85 -26.95
C GLY A 393 19.08 7.38 -26.18
N GLN A 394 20.15 7.81 -26.85
CA GLN A 394 21.44 8.08 -26.22
C GLN A 394 22.00 9.47 -26.56
N GLY A 395 22.30 10.25 -25.52
CA GLY A 395 23.11 11.48 -25.62
C GLY A 395 22.45 12.63 -26.39
N ASN A 396 21.11 12.67 -26.45
CA ASN A 396 20.41 13.71 -27.19
C ASN A 396 20.30 15.01 -26.37
N PHE A 397 20.35 16.16 -27.06
CA PHE A 397 20.18 17.48 -26.45
C PHE A 397 19.03 18.25 -27.11
N GLY A 398 18.08 18.76 -26.32
CA GLY A 398 16.97 19.58 -26.81
C GLY A 398 15.60 18.93 -26.57
N LEU A 399 14.69 18.96 -27.54
CA LEU A 399 13.32 18.49 -27.36
C LEU A 399 12.92 17.41 -28.35
N GLY A 400 12.37 16.30 -27.85
CA GLY A 400 11.71 15.29 -28.67
C GLY A 400 12.63 14.56 -29.66
N ASN A 401 13.94 14.56 -29.44
CA ASN A 401 14.87 13.86 -30.33
C ASN A 401 14.91 12.36 -29.99
N SER A 402 15.03 11.51 -31.02
CA SER A 402 15.10 10.05 -30.88
C SER A 402 16.34 9.47 -31.57
N GLY A 403 17.09 8.61 -30.89
CA GLY A 403 18.27 7.96 -31.44
C GLY A 403 19.56 8.40 -30.73
N PHE A 404 20.65 8.64 -31.46
CA PHE A 404 21.99 8.85 -30.89
C PHE A 404 22.55 10.25 -31.20
N LEU A 405 22.93 11.00 -30.16
CA LEU A 405 23.64 12.29 -30.24
C LEU A 405 22.98 13.34 -31.14
N ASN A 406 21.65 13.40 -31.18
CA ASN A 406 20.94 14.44 -31.92
C ASN A 406 20.79 15.72 -31.07
N THR A 407 20.89 16.88 -31.70
CA THR A 407 20.80 18.19 -31.07
C THR A 407 19.71 19.05 -31.72
N GLY A 408 18.76 19.58 -30.95
CA GLY A 408 17.71 20.47 -31.45
C GLY A 408 16.30 19.95 -31.17
N LEU A 409 15.38 20.04 -32.14
CA LEU A 409 13.97 19.66 -31.96
C LEU A 409 13.56 18.54 -32.90
N GLY A 410 12.99 17.46 -32.36
CA GLY A 410 12.29 16.43 -33.16
C GLY A 410 13.18 15.66 -34.13
N ASN A 411 14.50 15.64 -33.96
CA ASN A 411 15.38 14.91 -34.85
C ASN A 411 15.35 13.41 -34.55
N THR A 412 15.46 12.57 -35.58
CA THR A 412 15.47 11.11 -35.47
C THR A 412 16.71 10.51 -36.14
N GLY A 413 17.33 9.49 -35.53
CA GLY A 413 18.52 8.85 -36.09
C GLY A 413 19.80 9.22 -35.35
N VAL A 414 20.86 9.56 -36.07
CA VAL A 414 22.22 9.66 -35.52
C VAL A 414 22.86 11.00 -35.88
N LEU A 415 23.35 11.73 -34.87
CA LEU A 415 24.18 12.94 -35.02
C LEU A 415 23.52 14.06 -35.84
N ASN A 416 22.20 14.17 -35.84
CA ASN A 416 21.51 15.25 -36.55
C ASN A 416 21.44 16.51 -35.67
N THR A 417 21.58 17.69 -36.29
CA THR A 417 21.49 18.99 -35.62
C THR A 417 20.44 19.88 -36.29
N GLY A 418 19.54 20.47 -35.52
CA GLY A 418 18.51 21.39 -36.02
C GLY A 418 17.10 20.88 -35.77
N LEU A 419 16.22 20.92 -36.77
CA LEU A 419 14.79 20.67 -36.62
C LEU A 419 14.32 19.52 -37.52
N ALA A 420 13.62 18.55 -36.94
CA ALA A 420 12.89 17.50 -37.64
C ALA A 420 13.72 16.73 -38.69
N ASN A 421 15.04 16.65 -38.52
CA ASN A 421 15.88 15.86 -39.41
C ASN A 421 15.74 14.37 -39.12
N SER A 422 15.93 13.53 -40.12
CA SER A 422 15.95 12.07 -40.00
C SER A 422 17.18 11.46 -40.68
N GLY A 423 17.75 10.40 -40.13
CA GLY A 423 18.90 9.70 -40.72
C GLY A 423 20.22 10.03 -40.03
N LEU A 424 21.30 10.28 -40.78
CA LEU A 424 22.66 10.39 -40.26
C LEU A 424 23.31 11.75 -40.57
N LEU A 425 23.82 12.45 -39.55
CA LEU A 425 24.69 13.63 -39.72
C LEU A 425 24.09 14.74 -40.57
N ASN A 426 22.78 14.99 -40.46
CA ASN A 426 22.14 16.12 -41.13
C ASN A 426 22.14 17.38 -40.26
N THR A 427 22.34 18.55 -40.86
CA THR A 427 22.29 19.86 -40.19
C THR A 427 21.32 20.80 -40.90
N GLY A 428 20.32 21.31 -40.19
CA GLY A 428 19.32 22.24 -40.72
C GLY A 428 17.89 21.80 -40.39
N MET A 429 16.95 21.93 -41.32
CA MET A 429 15.54 21.57 -41.12
C MET A 429 15.07 20.52 -42.13
N ASP A 430 14.24 19.57 -41.67
CA ASP A 430 13.51 18.63 -42.52
C ASP A 430 14.38 17.84 -43.51
N ASN A 431 15.66 17.60 -43.19
CA ASN A 431 16.48 16.73 -44.01
C ASN A 431 16.20 15.26 -43.68
N SER A 432 16.15 14.42 -44.70
CA SER A 432 16.20 12.96 -44.58
C SER A 432 17.43 12.41 -45.31
N GLY A 433 17.92 11.24 -44.91
CA GLY A 433 19.12 10.63 -45.52
C GLY A 433 20.38 10.97 -44.74
N SER A 434 21.49 11.24 -45.43
CA SER A 434 22.81 11.30 -44.76
C SER A 434 23.66 12.52 -45.17
N PHE A 435 24.36 13.14 -44.23
CA PHE A 435 25.35 14.18 -44.48
C PHE A 435 24.81 15.41 -45.24
N ASN A 436 23.53 15.76 -45.05
CA ASN A 436 22.93 16.93 -45.68
C ASN A 436 23.09 18.18 -44.80
N THR A 437 23.29 19.34 -45.42
CA THR A 437 23.32 20.65 -44.74
C THR A 437 22.34 21.62 -45.41
N PHE A 438 21.77 22.56 -44.64
CA PHE A 438 20.61 23.41 -44.97
C PHE A 438 19.30 22.61 -44.93
N ASP A 439 18.29 22.91 -45.76
CA ASP A 439 16.92 22.44 -45.47
C ASP A 439 16.30 21.58 -46.58
N GLY A 440 15.49 20.59 -46.17
CA GLY A 440 14.61 19.82 -47.05
C GLY A 440 15.31 18.85 -48.01
N ASN A 441 16.55 18.43 -47.73
CA ASN A 441 17.26 17.47 -48.59
C ASN A 441 16.92 16.03 -48.20
N SER A 442 16.72 15.14 -49.18
CA SER A 442 16.34 13.73 -48.94
C SER A 442 17.37 12.68 -49.40
N GLY A 443 18.52 13.11 -49.94
CA GLY A 443 19.60 12.24 -50.44
C GLY A 443 20.81 12.14 -49.51
N SER A 444 22.00 11.89 -50.07
CA SER A 444 23.27 11.86 -49.35
C SER A 444 24.21 12.98 -49.78
N THR A 445 24.90 13.61 -48.83
CA THR A 445 25.99 14.56 -49.07
C THR A 445 25.52 15.80 -49.87
N ASN A 446 24.33 16.32 -49.55
CA ASN A 446 23.84 17.54 -50.19
C ASN A 446 24.12 18.79 -49.34
N THR A 447 24.36 19.91 -50.01
CA THR A 447 24.49 21.22 -49.37
C THR A 447 23.59 22.21 -50.11
N GLY A 448 22.51 22.65 -49.46
CA GLY A 448 21.55 23.61 -50.01
C GLY A 448 20.10 23.16 -49.80
N PHE A 449 19.18 23.58 -50.66
CA PHE A 449 17.74 23.49 -50.36
C PHE A 449 16.99 22.53 -51.27
N PHE A 450 16.21 21.61 -50.70
CA PHE A 450 15.28 20.74 -51.44
C PHE A 450 15.93 19.81 -52.47
N ASN A 451 17.09 19.22 -52.16
CA ASN A 451 17.77 18.27 -53.05
C ASN A 451 17.40 16.82 -52.71
N SER A 452 16.86 16.08 -53.69
CA SER A 452 16.54 14.66 -53.53
C SER A 452 17.58 13.71 -54.12
N GLY A 453 18.50 14.20 -54.97
CA GLY A 453 19.67 13.45 -55.44
C GLY A 453 20.81 13.40 -54.42
N ASN A 454 21.92 12.76 -54.78
CA ASN A 454 23.15 12.69 -53.98
C ASN A 454 24.22 13.67 -54.46
N THR A 455 25.11 14.09 -53.55
CA THR A 455 26.31 14.91 -53.83
C THR A 455 26.00 16.24 -54.52
N ASN A 456 24.87 16.88 -54.18
CA ASN A 456 24.43 18.12 -54.80
C ASN A 456 24.81 19.34 -53.97
N SER A 457 25.17 20.42 -54.65
CA SER A 457 25.38 21.74 -54.06
C SER A 457 24.43 22.75 -54.74
N GLY A 458 23.59 23.43 -53.97
CA GLY A 458 22.55 24.36 -54.47
C GLY A 458 21.12 23.87 -54.18
N SER A 459 20.14 24.19 -55.03
CA SER A 459 18.72 23.95 -54.73
C SER A 459 17.94 23.25 -55.84
N GLY A 460 17.03 22.36 -55.44
CA GLY A 460 16.07 21.70 -56.32
C GLY A 460 16.65 20.61 -57.21
N PHE A 461 17.80 20.03 -56.85
CA PHE A 461 18.43 18.96 -57.62
C PHE A 461 17.74 17.61 -57.34
N THR A 462 17.16 17.00 -58.38
CA THR A 462 16.48 15.70 -58.28
C THR A 462 17.33 14.50 -58.70
N THR A 463 18.49 14.75 -59.31
CA THR A 463 19.43 13.72 -59.81
C THR A 463 20.80 13.84 -59.12
N ASN A 464 21.61 12.78 -59.22
CA ASN A 464 22.98 12.79 -58.69
C ASN A 464 23.87 13.55 -59.66
N SER A 465 24.45 14.68 -59.24
CA SER A 465 25.31 15.47 -60.13
C SER A 465 26.81 15.21 -59.94
N GLY A 466 27.25 14.75 -58.75
CA GLY A 466 28.67 14.52 -58.42
C GLY A 466 29.57 15.75 -58.57
N ALA A 467 29.01 16.90 -58.95
CA ALA A 467 29.70 18.11 -59.37
C ALA A 467 29.22 19.29 -58.53
N THR A 468 30.10 20.26 -58.32
CA THR A 468 29.86 21.45 -57.51
C THR A 468 28.99 22.48 -58.25
N HIS A 469 27.72 22.16 -58.42
CA HIS A 469 26.72 23.12 -58.88
C HIS A 469 26.46 24.21 -57.82
N SER A 470 25.89 25.33 -58.23
CA SER A 470 25.33 26.35 -57.33
C SER A 470 24.07 26.94 -57.96
N GLY A 471 23.21 27.61 -57.18
CA GLY A 471 21.93 28.13 -57.68
C GLY A 471 20.81 27.08 -57.72
N VAL A 472 19.85 27.22 -58.63
CA VAL A 472 18.57 26.46 -58.62
C VAL A 472 18.39 25.64 -59.90
N GLY A 473 18.11 24.34 -59.78
CA GLY A 473 17.61 23.52 -60.89
C GLY A 473 18.57 23.29 -62.05
N ASN A 474 19.88 23.36 -61.83
CA ASN A 474 20.87 23.09 -62.88
C ASN A 474 21.02 21.56 -63.12
N THR A 475 21.42 21.12 -64.32
CA THR A 475 21.74 19.71 -64.61
C THR A 475 23.04 19.59 -65.40
N GLY A 476 23.80 18.53 -65.15
CA GLY A 476 25.10 18.28 -65.78
C GLY A 476 26.01 17.47 -64.86
N ASN A 477 27.18 17.08 -65.37
CA ASN A 477 28.27 16.46 -64.62
C ASN A 477 29.50 17.39 -64.47
N VAL A 478 29.40 18.64 -64.95
CA VAL A 478 30.40 19.69 -64.76
C VAL A 478 29.73 20.89 -64.09
N GLY A 479 30.39 21.49 -63.10
CA GLY A 479 29.80 22.54 -62.25
C GLY A 479 29.14 23.67 -63.06
N SER A 480 27.90 24.01 -62.71
CA SER A 480 27.13 25.11 -63.31
C SER A 480 26.49 25.97 -62.21
N SER A 481 26.26 27.25 -62.49
CA SER A 481 25.72 28.24 -61.56
C SER A 481 24.49 28.97 -62.13
N GLY A 482 23.68 29.60 -61.28
CA GLY A 482 22.49 30.35 -61.71
C GLY A 482 21.20 29.50 -61.69
N PHE A 483 20.27 29.75 -62.60
CA PHE A 483 18.91 29.18 -62.56
C PHE A 483 18.60 28.36 -63.80
N PHE A 484 18.21 27.10 -63.61
CA PHE A 484 17.65 26.20 -64.63
C PHE A 484 18.54 26.02 -65.87
N ASN A 485 19.86 25.89 -65.69
CA ASN A 485 20.77 25.56 -66.79
C ASN A 485 20.85 24.04 -66.99
N THR A 486 20.57 23.54 -68.19
CA THR A 486 20.42 22.10 -68.47
C THR A 486 21.42 21.61 -69.51
N ALA A 487 22.38 20.77 -69.13
CA ALA A 487 23.26 20.08 -70.08
C ALA A 487 23.18 18.57 -69.91
N SER A 488 23.12 17.83 -71.03
CA SER A 488 22.97 16.37 -71.01
C SER A 488 23.48 15.71 -72.29
N GLY A 489 24.02 14.49 -72.18
CA GLY A 489 24.23 13.57 -73.31
C GLY A 489 25.66 13.45 -73.84
N ALA A 490 26.61 14.28 -73.41
CA ALA A 490 28.03 14.18 -73.77
C ALA A 490 28.92 13.71 -72.62
N ALA A 491 30.23 13.52 -72.87
CA ALA A 491 31.19 13.12 -71.83
C ALA A 491 31.37 14.22 -70.76
N GLY A 492 31.41 15.49 -71.19
CA GLY A 492 31.31 16.66 -70.31
C GLY A 492 30.02 17.43 -70.58
N ASN A 493 29.17 17.61 -69.56
CA ASN A 493 27.91 18.35 -69.66
C ASN A 493 27.86 19.38 -68.52
N GLY A 494 27.98 20.68 -68.80
CA GLY A 494 27.91 21.72 -67.76
C GLY A 494 28.80 22.93 -68.02
N ALA A 495 29.43 23.48 -66.99
CA ALA A 495 30.16 24.75 -67.07
C ALA A 495 29.27 25.91 -67.58
N MET A 496 28.02 25.96 -67.13
CA MET A 496 27.05 27.00 -67.52
C MET A 496 26.80 28.00 -66.40
N SER A 497 26.45 29.24 -66.75
CA SER A 497 26.09 30.29 -65.81
C SER A 497 24.94 31.17 -66.32
N GLY A 498 24.14 31.73 -65.43
CA GLY A 498 23.01 32.59 -65.80
C GLY A 498 21.67 31.85 -65.74
N PHE A 499 20.76 32.09 -66.68
CA PHE A 499 19.35 31.67 -66.58
C PHE A 499 18.90 30.88 -67.82
N PHE A 500 18.31 29.70 -67.62
CA PHE A 500 17.62 28.90 -68.64
C PHE A 500 18.48 28.54 -69.87
N ASN A 501 19.79 28.39 -69.70
CA ASN A 501 20.65 27.93 -70.79
C ASN A 501 20.54 26.41 -70.96
N THR A 502 20.46 25.90 -72.20
CA THR A 502 20.36 24.46 -72.48
C THR A 502 21.45 24.02 -73.46
N ALA A 503 22.03 22.83 -73.29
CA ALA A 503 23.01 22.27 -74.22
C ALA A 503 22.85 20.75 -74.38
N SER A 504 22.73 20.28 -75.62
CA SER A 504 22.63 18.84 -75.92
C SER A 504 23.13 18.49 -77.32
N GLY A 505 23.41 17.20 -77.56
CA GLY A 505 23.68 16.66 -78.90
C GLY A 505 25.16 16.43 -79.28
N ALA A 506 26.15 16.87 -78.48
CA ALA A 506 27.54 16.49 -78.72
C ALA A 506 27.78 15.00 -78.42
N SER A 507 28.88 14.47 -78.94
CA SER A 507 29.27 13.07 -78.87
C SER A 507 29.27 12.55 -77.42
N PRO A 508 28.66 11.39 -77.14
CA PRO A 508 28.64 10.80 -75.81
C PRO A 508 30.02 10.36 -75.31
N VAL A 509 30.98 10.08 -76.23
CA VAL A 509 32.30 9.54 -75.87
C VAL A 509 33.35 10.62 -75.61
N PHE A 510 33.43 11.65 -76.47
CA PHE A 510 34.46 12.70 -76.39
C PHE A 510 33.91 14.13 -76.47
N GLY A 511 32.58 14.29 -76.48
CA GLY A 511 31.95 15.60 -76.68
C GLY A 511 31.77 16.40 -75.39
N THR A 512 31.54 17.70 -75.55
CA THR A 512 31.14 18.61 -74.46
C THR A 512 29.84 19.35 -74.80
N ASN A 513 28.81 19.22 -73.96
CA ASN A 513 27.62 20.06 -74.00
C ASN A 513 27.72 21.11 -72.88
N GLY A 514 27.83 22.40 -73.22
CA GLY A 514 27.92 23.44 -72.19
C GLY A 514 28.89 24.57 -72.51
N GLN A 515 29.56 25.12 -71.49
CA GLN A 515 30.33 26.38 -71.60
C GLN A 515 29.44 27.54 -72.08
N ILE A 516 28.29 27.72 -71.44
CA ILE A 516 27.28 28.74 -71.83
C ILE A 516 27.11 29.76 -70.71
N SER A 517 27.08 31.05 -71.04
CA SER A 517 26.77 32.12 -70.09
C SER A 517 25.66 33.05 -70.59
N GLY A 518 24.87 33.60 -69.67
CA GLY A 518 23.81 34.57 -69.99
C GLY A 518 22.40 33.99 -69.88
N PHE A 519 21.51 34.35 -70.80
CA PHE A 519 20.07 34.11 -70.66
C PHE A 519 19.48 33.39 -71.88
N PHE A 520 18.79 32.28 -71.65
CA PHE A 520 18.00 31.54 -72.64
C PHE A 520 18.79 31.09 -73.89
N ASN A 521 20.05 30.73 -73.73
CA ASN A 521 20.87 30.25 -74.85
C ASN A 521 20.72 28.74 -75.06
N THR A 522 20.76 28.28 -76.32
CA THR A 522 20.62 26.87 -76.69
C THR A 522 21.84 26.37 -77.47
N GLY A 523 22.68 25.56 -76.82
CA GLY A 523 23.78 24.83 -77.44
C GLY A 523 23.30 23.66 -78.28
N ALA A 524 23.67 23.65 -79.56
CA ALA A 524 23.40 22.56 -80.50
C ALA A 524 24.65 22.25 -81.34
N PRO A 525 24.87 21.00 -81.80
CA PRO A 525 26.07 20.61 -82.54
C PRO A 525 26.27 21.46 -83.80
N GLY A 526 27.53 21.84 -84.07
CA GLY A 526 27.90 22.54 -85.31
C GLY A 526 27.89 21.64 -86.55
N THR A 527 27.93 22.24 -87.73
CA THR A 527 27.97 21.53 -89.03
C THR A 527 29.30 20.80 -89.29
N THR A 528 30.32 21.02 -88.47
CA THR A 528 31.70 20.56 -88.68
C THR A 528 32.17 19.67 -87.53
N GLY A 529 31.33 18.70 -87.16
CA GLY A 529 31.66 17.65 -86.18
C GLY A 529 30.91 17.77 -84.85
N ASN A 530 30.57 16.62 -84.28
CA ASN A 530 29.75 16.51 -83.06
C ASN A 530 30.58 16.63 -81.76
N LEU A 531 31.66 17.41 -81.72
CA LEU A 531 32.51 17.50 -80.52
C LEU A 531 31.98 18.50 -79.49
N PHE A 532 31.32 19.57 -79.92
CA PHE A 532 30.80 20.61 -79.02
C PHE A 532 29.35 20.94 -79.35
N ALA A 533 28.53 21.12 -78.32
CA ALA A 533 27.25 21.81 -78.38
C ALA A 533 27.24 22.88 -77.28
N GLY A 534 27.54 24.13 -77.63
CA GLY A 534 27.68 25.22 -76.66
C GLY A 534 28.78 26.22 -76.99
N GLN A 535 29.53 26.73 -76.00
CA GLN A 535 30.43 27.89 -76.15
C GLN A 535 29.67 29.15 -76.58
N ILE A 536 28.62 29.47 -75.83
CA ILE A 536 27.71 30.57 -76.12
C ILE A 536 27.76 31.60 -75.00
N SER A 537 27.69 32.89 -75.35
CA SER A 537 27.50 33.95 -74.36
C SER A 537 26.47 34.97 -74.83
N GLY A 538 25.66 35.50 -73.91
CA GLY A 538 24.72 36.59 -74.17
C GLY A 538 23.25 36.19 -74.04
N LEU A 539 22.38 36.67 -74.94
CA LEU A 539 20.91 36.54 -74.83
C LEU A 539 20.31 35.88 -76.08
N LEU A 540 19.59 34.77 -75.87
CA LEU A 540 18.78 34.08 -76.90
C LEU A 540 19.59 33.66 -78.13
N ASN A 541 20.81 33.16 -77.93
CA ASN A 541 21.64 32.61 -78.99
C ASN A 541 21.44 31.10 -79.14
N MET A 542 21.52 30.58 -80.38
CA MET A 542 21.41 29.15 -80.68
C MET A 542 22.55 28.67 -81.58
N GLY A 543 23.20 27.56 -81.23
CA GLY A 543 24.25 26.93 -82.04
C GLY A 543 25.50 26.55 -81.24
N THR A 544 26.68 26.69 -81.85
CA THR A 544 27.98 26.48 -81.20
C THR A 544 28.92 27.64 -81.53
N GLN A 545 29.72 28.11 -80.57
CA GLN A 545 30.65 29.24 -80.71
C GLN A 545 29.97 30.58 -81.07
N VAL A 546 28.85 30.90 -80.39
CA VAL A 546 28.04 32.07 -80.70
C VAL A 546 28.05 33.07 -79.52
N PRO A 547 28.69 34.24 -79.65
CA PRO A 547 28.51 35.36 -78.74
C PRO A 547 27.45 36.35 -79.27
N GLY A 548 26.81 37.13 -78.38
CA GLY A 548 26.03 38.32 -78.75
C GLY A 548 24.56 38.29 -78.31
N ILE A 549 23.68 38.96 -79.06
CA ILE A 549 22.26 39.12 -78.73
C ILE A 549 21.43 38.72 -79.97
N PHE A 550 20.49 37.77 -79.81
CA PHE A 550 19.53 37.32 -80.85
C PHE A 550 20.14 36.74 -82.15
N ASN A 551 21.10 35.81 -82.06
CA ASN A 551 21.51 35.06 -83.25
C ASN A 551 20.46 34.00 -83.65
N ILE A 552 19.37 34.46 -84.26
CA ILE A 552 18.21 33.69 -84.75
C ILE A 552 18.49 32.98 -86.09
N VAL A 553 19.67 33.18 -86.69
CA VAL A 553 19.99 32.73 -88.07
C VAL A 553 19.82 31.22 -88.27
N SER A 554 20.02 30.40 -87.23
CA SER A 554 19.80 28.94 -87.31
C SER A 554 18.34 28.52 -87.12
N LEU A 555 17.52 29.30 -86.40
CA LEU A 555 16.08 29.04 -86.24
C LEU A 555 15.32 29.33 -87.55
N LEU A 556 15.71 30.39 -88.26
CA LEU A 556 15.13 30.74 -89.57
C LEU A 556 15.47 29.72 -90.68
N LYS A 557 16.58 28.98 -90.57
CA LYS A 557 16.98 27.95 -91.56
C LYS A 557 16.20 26.62 -91.44
N ASN A 558 15.50 26.38 -90.33
CA ASN A 558 14.68 25.18 -90.11
C ASN A 558 13.16 25.43 -90.31
N LEU A 559 12.77 26.66 -90.69
CA LEU A 559 11.38 27.04 -91.00
C LEU A 559 11.05 26.98 -92.51
N THR A 560 11.93 26.36 -93.30
CA THR A 560 11.73 26.02 -94.73
C THR A 560 12.07 24.56 -94.92
#